data_AF-A0A1C6C6J5-F1
#
_entry.id   AF-A0A1C6C6J5-F1
#
_cell.length_a   1.000
_cell.length_b   1.000
_cell.length_c   1.000
_cell.angle_alpha   90.00
_cell.angle_beta   90.00
_cell.angle_gamma   90.00
#
_symmetry.space_group_name_H-M   'P 1'
#
loop_
_entity.id
_entity.type
_entity.pdbx_description
1 polymer ?
#
loop_
_entity_poly.entity_id
_entity_poly.type
_entity_poly.pdbx_seq_one_letter_code
_entity_poly.pdbx_strand_id
1 'polypeptide(L)'
;MPNKLKDIFSDDMFNMSGTLHFSDGEAYKNFLSALEIAYTEGRVVPVKGVTSVSTKVRHLGTKFPLEEQTNITEFLVGPAVETVPITLDVDGNRKTITLLRSRLKDKVILHSEPDTIVAFNIAFLLGENKHTLNFKVQFEKAKSIREVADSFSIAAALLAHLYNREDNIPSEDGNISLSDIKEYFRRYKSFFNRLSAIESKLAISISPGLLNALSLEEQQDIDELYLLLCEKKVVRLSAKLTSTSSTAVTMNNAEASLSIGDKIALTFIGSIEFSFLKQSVTLHTANLLINALVKDIQKCDDGTVRVLYGDTDSKPMYISFSAFQTSEEAKQESETIMQHESIYVNALTSNAYITQYYEEQ
;
A
#
# COMPACT_ATOMS: atom_id res chain seq x y z
N MET A 1 6.62 -58.36 33.64
CA MET A 1 5.64 -57.29 33.94
C MET A 1 6.08 -56.04 33.21
N PRO A 2 5.21 -55.33 32.47
CA PRO A 2 5.60 -54.09 31.80
C PRO A 2 5.95 -53.04 32.86
N ASN A 3 7.04 -52.31 32.65
CA ASN A 3 7.55 -51.33 33.60
C ASN A 3 6.66 -50.08 33.58
N LYS A 4 5.73 -49.97 34.54
CA LYS A 4 4.76 -48.87 34.66
C LYS A 4 5.38 -47.48 34.78
N LEU A 5 6.66 -47.38 35.15
CA LEU A 5 7.38 -46.09 35.20
C LEU A 5 7.75 -45.59 33.81
N LYS A 6 7.97 -46.48 32.83
CA LYS A 6 8.33 -46.10 31.45
C LYS A 6 7.18 -45.38 30.74
N ASP A 7 5.94 -45.73 31.09
CA ASP A 7 4.73 -45.14 30.52
C ASP A 7 4.47 -43.71 31.03
N ILE A 8 4.95 -43.36 32.23
CA ILE A 8 4.84 -42.01 32.82
C ILE A 8 5.76 -41.00 32.10
N PHE A 9 6.85 -41.49 31.50
CA PHE A 9 7.83 -40.69 30.76
C PHE A 9 7.77 -40.93 29.25
N SER A 10 6.66 -41.49 28.75
CA SER A 10 6.45 -41.66 27.31
C SER A 10 5.93 -40.35 26.69
N ASP A 11 6.61 -39.90 25.63
CA ASP A 11 6.16 -38.79 24.77
C ASP A 11 5.08 -39.24 23.76
N ASP A 12 4.56 -40.47 23.87
CA ASP A 12 3.49 -40.97 23.01
C ASP A 12 2.24 -40.11 23.19
N MET A 13 1.94 -39.29 22.16
CA MET A 13 0.75 -38.47 22.12
C MET A 13 -0.52 -39.31 22.30
N PHE A 14 -1.45 -38.81 23.12
CA PHE A 14 -2.76 -39.41 23.34
C PHE A 14 -3.50 -39.61 22.02
N ASN A 15 -3.98 -40.83 21.75
CA ASN A 15 -4.77 -41.11 20.56
C ASN A 15 -6.24 -40.79 20.85
N MET A 16 -6.71 -39.63 20.40
CA MET A 16 -8.08 -39.18 20.56
C MET A 16 -8.97 -39.69 19.42
N SER A 17 -10.16 -40.18 19.75
CA SER A 17 -11.16 -40.62 18.78
C SER A 17 -12.53 -40.07 19.15
N GLY A 18 -13.25 -39.53 18.17
CA GLY A 18 -14.62 -39.04 18.33
C GLY A 18 -15.65 -40.07 17.84
N THR A 19 -16.82 -40.11 18.46
CA THR A 19 -18.00 -40.84 17.98
C THR A 19 -19.16 -39.86 17.87
N LEU A 20 -19.78 -39.80 16.68
CA LEU A 20 -20.99 -39.03 16.44
C LEU A 20 -22.21 -39.95 16.55
N HIS A 21 -23.21 -39.52 17.29
CA HIS A 21 -24.50 -40.20 17.37
C HIS A 21 -25.53 -39.45 16.52
N PHE A 22 -26.30 -40.22 15.75
CA PHE A 22 -27.33 -39.72 14.85
C PHE A 22 -28.70 -40.18 15.33
N SER A 23 -29.71 -39.35 15.10
CA SER A 23 -31.12 -39.62 15.43
C SER A 23 -31.68 -40.81 14.64
N ASP A 24 -31.29 -40.95 13.37
CA ASP A 24 -31.71 -42.04 12.50
C ASP A 24 -30.68 -42.32 11.38
N GLY A 25 -30.97 -43.32 10.54
CA GLY A 25 -30.12 -43.68 9.40
C GLY A 25 -30.14 -42.65 8.26
N GLU A 26 -31.15 -41.78 8.18
CA GLU A 26 -31.21 -40.71 7.19
C GLU A 26 -30.26 -39.58 7.56
N ALA A 27 -30.22 -39.19 8.84
CA ALA A 27 -29.26 -38.24 9.41
C ALA A 27 -27.80 -38.70 9.17
N TYR A 28 -27.52 -40.00 9.31
CA TYR A 28 -26.20 -40.55 8.98
C TYR A 28 -25.87 -40.42 7.47
N LYS A 29 -26.82 -40.72 6.58
CA LYS A 29 -26.63 -40.54 5.13
C LYS A 29 -26.42 -39.07 4.76
N ASN A 30 -27.15 -38.16 5.42
CA ASN A 30 -26.99 -36.72 5.23
C ASN A 30 -25.61 -36.25 5.67
N PHE A 31 -25.06 -36.79 6.75
CA PHE A 31 -23.69 -36.54 7.18
C PHE A 31 -22.65 -37.02 6.15
N LEU A 32 -22.79 -38.23 5.61
CA LEU A 32 -21.89 -38.74 4.57
C LEU A 32 -21.95 -37.90 3.30
N SER A 33 -23.15 -37.48 2.89
CA SER A 33 -23.34 -36.56 1.76
C SER A 33 -22.67 -35.22 2.01
N ALA A 34 -22.79 -34.68 3.23
CA ALA A 34 -22.13 -33.45 3.64
C ALA A 34 -20.59 -33.56 3.61
N LEU A 35 -20.02 -34.72 4.00
CA LEU A 35 -18.58 -34.97 3.87
C LEU A 35 -18.12 -34.98 2.42
N GLU A 36 -18.87 -35.65 1.52
CA GLU A 36 -18.53 -35.67 0.10
C GLU A 36 -18.63 -34.25 -0.50
N ILE A 37 -19.67 -33.49 -0.16
CA ILE A 37 -19.81 -32.09 -0.57
C ILE A 37 -18.65 -31.24 -0.05
N ALA A 38 -18.27 -31.37 1.22
CA ALA A 38 -17.16 -30.62 1.80
C ALA A 38 -15.82 -30.97 1.13
N TYR A 39 -15.62 -32.24 0.75
CA TYR A 39 -14.40 -32.71 0.09
C TYR A 39 -14.34 -32.33 -1.40
N THR A 40 -15.48 -32.34 -2.09
CA THR A 40 -15.56 -32.05 -3.54
C THR A 40 -15.73 -30.57 -3.83
N GLU A 41 -16.64 -29.90 -3.13
CA GLU A 41 -17.00 -28.50 -3.37
C GLU A 41 -16.27 -27.53 -2.42
N GLY A 42 -15.76 -28.00 -1.28
CA GLY A 42 -15.08 -27.15 -0.30
C GLY A 42 -16.01 -26.23 0.49
N ARG A 43 -17.33 -26.48 0.49
CA ARG A 43 -18.30 -25.67 1.24
C ARG A 43 -18.63 -26.28 2.60
N VAL A 44 -19.00 -25.40 3.53
CA VAL A 44 -19.56 -25.80 4.83
C VAL A 44 -21.03 -26.19 4.65
N VAL A 45 -21.41 -27.34 5.18
CA VAL A 45 -22.76 -27.92 5.07
C VAL A 45 -23.32 -28.17 6.46
N PRO A 46 -24.53 -27.64 6.79
CA PRO A 46 -25.22 -28.00 8.01
C PRO A 46 -25.81 -29.42 7.92
N VAL A 47 -25.61 -30.19 8.99
CA VAL A 47 -26.11 -31.56 9.12
C VAL A 47 -27.14 -31.60 10.24
N LYS A 48 -28.37 -31.97 9.88
CA LYS A 48 -29.46 -32.17 10.84
C LYS A 48 -29.41 -33.58 11.42
N GLY A 49 -29.85 -33.72 12.67
CA GLY A 49 -30.07 -35.01 13.30
C GLY A 49 -28.84 -35.62 13.97
N VAL A 50 -27.78 -34.84 14.22
CA VAL A 50 -26.71 -35.22 15.17
C VAL A 50 -27.23 -34.99 16.59
N THR A 51 -27.18 -36.01 17.44
CA THR A 51 -27.80 -36.00 18.78
C THR A 51 -26.78 -35.85 19.89
N SER A 52 -25.61 -36.47 19.75
CA SER A 52 -24.49 -36.30 20.67
C SER A 52 -23.13 -36.50 20.00
N VAL A 53 -22.11 -35.91 20.62
CA VAL A 53 -20.70 -36.09 20.26
C VAL A 53 -19.97 -36.60 21.49
N SER A 54 -19.36 -37.78 21.39
CA SER A 54 -18.53 -38.34 22.46
C SER A 54 -17.08 -38.44 22.03
N THR A 55 -16.17 -38.08 22.91
CA THR A 55 -14.73 -38.14 22.66
C THR A 55 -14.10 -39.16 23.58
N LYS A 56 -13.17 -39.96 23.09
CA LYS A 56 -12.47 -40.99 23.88
C LYS A 56 -10.98 -40.83 23.68
N VAL A 57 -10.24 -40.78 24.79
CA VAL A 57 -8.79 -40.81 24.81
C VAL A 57 -8.34 -42.26 24.97
N ARG A 58 -7.47 -42.73 24.09
CA ARG A 58 -6.83 -44.04 24.25
C ARG A 58 -5.40 -43.84 24.76
N HIS A 59 -5.09 -44.50 25.87
CA HIS A 59 -3.74 -44.54 26.43
C HIS A 59 -3.44 -45.97 26.92
N LEU A 60 -2.32 -46.55 26.46
CA LEU A 60 -1.85 -47.89 26.84
C LEU A 60 -2.92 -48.99 26.71
N GLY A 61 -3.69 -48.97 25.64
CA GLY A 61 -4.77 -49.94 25.38
C GLY A 61 -6.08 -49.69 26.14
N THR A 62 -6.11 -48.74 27.08
CA THR A 62 -7.33 -48.36 27.83
C THR A 62 -8.01 -47.18 27.17
N LYS A 63 -9.35 -47.22 27.07
CA LYS A 63 -10.17 -46.12 26.52
C LYS A 63 -10.83 -45.36 27.66
N PHE A 64 -10.51 -44.07 27.78
CA PHE A 64 -11.10 -43.16 28.74
C PHE A 64 -12.12 -42.28 28.00
N PRO A 65 -13.42 -42.40 28.29
CA PRO A 65 -14.40 -41.46 27.78
C PRO A 65 -14.14 -40.07 28.38
N LEU A 66 -14.10 -39.07 27.52
CA LEU A 66 -14.23 -37.67 27.91
C LEU A 66 -15.72 -37.30 27.97
N GLU A 67 -15.99 -36.05 28.31
CA GLU A 67 -17.34 -35.50 28.37
C GLU A 67 -18.11 -35.72 27.05
N GLU A 68 -19.33 -36.23 27.17
CA GLU A 68 -20.25 -36.38 26.04
C GLU A 68 -21.10 -35.12 25.93
N GLN A 69 -21.00 -34.43 24.80
CA GLN A 69 -21.88 -33.30 24.52
C GLN A 69 -23.19 -33.81 23.94
N THR A 70 -24.25 -33.63 24.72
CA THR A 70 -25.63 -33.92 24.34
C THR A 70 -26.36 -32.62 23.99
N ASN A 71 -27.52 -32.71 23.33
CA ASN A 71 -28.33 -31.56 22.91
C ASN A 71 -27.64 -30.67 21.87
N ILE A 72 -27.05 -31.28 20.85
CA ILE A 72 -26.45 -30.56 19.72
C ILE A 72 -27.55 -29.77 18.98
N THR A 73 -27.45 -28.44 19.01
CA THR A 73 -28.40 -27.53 18.35
C THR A 73 -28.10 -27.37 16.86
N GLU A 74 -26.81 -27.37 16.51
CA GLU A 74 -26.32 -27.20 15.15
C GLU A 74 -25.02 -27.99 14.97
N PHE A 75 -24.87 -28.64 13.83
CA PHE A 75 -23.64 -29.36 13.46
C PHE A 75 -23.28 -29.02 12.02
N LEU A 76 -22.01 -28.66 11.79
CA LEU A 76 -21.49 -28.22 10.51
C LEU A 76 -20.35 -29.14 10.08
N VAL A 77 -20.32 -29.49 8.80
CA VAL A 77 -19.21 -30.20 8.16
C VAL A 77 -18.57 -29.27 7.15
N GLY A 78 -17.26 -29.08 7.24
CA GLY A 78 -16.50 -28.26 6.29
C GLY A 78 -15.21 -28.95 5.87
N PRO A 79 -14.50 -28.39 4.87
CA PRO A 79 -13.19 -28.91 4.48
C PRO A 79 -12.21 -28.85 5.65
N ALA A 80 -11.31 -29.83 5.72
CA ALA A 80 -10.22 -29.79 6.68
C ALA A 80 -9.29 -28.62 6.37
N VAL A 81 -9.05 -27.76 7.36
CA VAL A 81 -8.17 -26.59 7.26
C VAL A 81 -6.95 -26.81 8.14
N GLU A 82 -5.78 -26.70 7.56
CA GLU A 82 -4.49 -26.80 8.23
C GLU A 82 -3.78 -25.45 8.20
N THR A 83 -3.14 -25.06 9.31
CA THR A 83 -2.29 -23.87 9.33
C THR A 83 -0.93 -24.18 8.71
N VAL A 84 -0.44 -23.27 7.87
CA VAL A 84 0.85 -23.36 7.17
C VAL A 84 1.65 -22.10 7.49
N PRO A 85 2.64 -22.18 8.39
CA PRO A 85 3.53 -21.06 8.66
C PRO A 85 4.52 -20.89 7.50
N ILE A 86 4.67 -19.65 7.02
CA ILE A 86 5.62 -19.27 5.97
C ILE A 86 6.50 -18.15 6.51
N THR A 87 7.82 -18.37 6.54
CA THR A 87 8.79 -17.35 6.91
C THR A 87 9.24 -16.58 5.67
N LEU A 88 8.99 -15.27 5.69
CA LEU A 88 9.31 -14.32 4.63
C LEU A 88 10.43 -13.38 5.08
N ASP A 89 11.21 -12.89 4.12
CA ASP A 89 12.05 -11.71 4.31
C ASP A 89 11.24 -10.48 3.89
N VAL A 90 10.93 -9.61 4.86
CA VAL A 90 10.15 -8.39 4.66
C VAL A 90 11.02 -7.22 5.07
N ASP A 91 11.55 -6.50 4.08
CA ASP A 91 12.41 -5.32 4.30
C ASP A 91 13.64 -5.64 5.17
N GLY A 92 14.28 -6.80 4.95
CA GLY A 92 15.43 -7.27 5.70
C GLY A 92 15.10 -7.91 7.04
N ASN A 93 13.81 -8.00 7.40
CA ASN A 93 13.34 -8.60 8.64
C ASN A 93 12.62 -9.92 8.38
N ARG A 94 13.01 -10.98 9.10
CA ARG A 94 12.31 -12.26 9.02
C ARG A 94 10.96 -12.15 9.73
N LYS A 95 9.87 -12.29 8.97
CA LYS A 95 8.49 -12.35 9.49
C LYS A 95 7.88 -13.69 9.13
N THR A 96 7.22 -14.34 10.10
CA THR A 96 6.44 -15.55 9.83
C THR A 96 4.97 -15.16 9.73
N ILE A 97 4.35 -15.49 8.61
CA ILE A 97 2.90 -15.38 8.41
C ILE A 97 2.26 -16.76 8.45
N THR A 98 0.96 -16.81 8.75
CA THR A 98 0.17 -18.04 8.72
C THR A 98 -0.78 -17.99 7.55
N LEU A 99 -0.73 -19.01 6.69
CA LEU A 99 -1.76 -19.27 5.69
C LEU A 99 -2.57 -20.49 6.09
N LEU A 100 -3.76 -20.60 5.53
CA LEU A 100 -4.68 -21.71 5.74
C LEU A 100 -4.72 -22.57 4.49
N ARG A 101 -4.50 -23.88 4.66
CA ARG A 101 -4.51 -24.87 3.59
C ARG A 101 -5.72 -25.77 3.71
N SER A 102 -6.48 -25.84 2.63
CA SER A 102 -7.61 -26.77 2.48
C SER A 102 -7.32 -27.73 1.32
N ARG A 103 -7.50 -29.03 1.56
CA ARG A 103 -7.35 -30.07 0.53
C ARG A 103 -8.72 -30.55 0.08
N LEU A 104 -9.00 -30.41 -1.21
CA LEU A 104 -10.20 -30.90 -1.86
C LEU A 104 -9.84 -32.05 -2.81
N LYS A 105 -10.86 -32.65 -3.43
CA LYS A 105 -10.70 -33.79 -4.34
C LYS A 105 -9.74 -33.52 -5.49
N ASP A 106 -9.86 -32.36 -6.12
CA ASP A 106 -9.19 -31.99 -7.36
C ASP A 106 -8.23 -30.81 -7.20
N LYS A 107 -8.14 -30.20 -6.01
CA LYS A 107 -7.31 -29.02 -5.78
C LYS A 107 -6.84 -28.86 -4.34
N VAL A 108 -5.76 -28.12 -4.17
CA VAL A 108 -5.31 -27.60 -2.88
C VAL A 108 -5.48 -26.10 -2.88
N ILE A 109 -6.16 -25.56 -1.87
CA ILE A 109 -6.37 -24.12 -1.72
C ILE A 109 -5.48 -23.64 -0.57
N LEU A 110 -4.70 -22.60 -0.82
CA LEU A 110 -3.94 -21.86 0.18
C LEU A 110 -4.52 -20.44 0.25
N HIS A 111 -5.01 -20.02 1.40
CA HIS A 111 -5.63 -18.71 1.57
C HIS A 111 -5.17 -18.00 2.83
N SER A 112 -5.27 -16.68 2.84
CA SER A 112 -5.00 -15.86 4.03
C SER A 112 -6.02 -16.15 5.14
N GLU A 113 -5.64 -15.81 6.37
CA GLU A 113 -6.58 -15.76 7.49
C GLU A 113 -7.71 -14.74 7.21
N PRO A 114 -8.90 -14.95 7.81
CA PRO A 114 -9.98 -13.98 7.77
C PRO A 114 -9.53 -12.59 8.25
N ASP A 115 -10.23 -11.55 7.80
CA ASP A 115 -9.99 -10.15 8.22
C ASP A 115 -8.59 -9.58 7.93
N THR A 116 -7.83 -10.22 7.04
CA THR A 116 -6.56 -9.68 6.52
C THR A 116 -6.78 -8.50 5.56
N ILE A 117 -5.89 -7.51 5.62
CA ILE A 117 -5.93 -6.31 4.76
C ILE A 117 -5.70 -6.70 3.30
N VAL A 118 -4.67 -7.51 3.03
CA VAL A 118 -4.46 -8.17 1.73
C VAL A 118 -4.71 -9.66 1.89
N ALA A 119 -5.87 -10.10 1.40
CA ALA A 119 -6.26 -11.50 1.44
C ALA A 119 -5.89 -12.18 0.11
N PHE A 120 -5.12 -13.27 0.19
CA PHE A 120 -4.80 -14.13 -0.95
C PHE A 120 -5.66 -15.40 -0.92
N ASN A 121 -5.97 -15.89 -2.11
CA ASN A 121 -6.57 -17.21 -2.32
C ASN A 121 -5.93 -17.83 -3.56
N ILE A 122 -5.11 -18.86 -3.34
CA ILE A 122 -4.31 -19.56 -4.34
C ILE A 122 -4.83 -20.98 -4.45
N ALA A 123 -5.38 -21.36 -5.59
CA ALA A 123 -5.86 -22.71 -5.83
C ALA A 123 -4.93 -23.43 -6.82
N PHE A 124 -4.36 -24.56 -6.39
CA PHE A 124 -3.52 -25.44 -7.18
C PHE A 124 -4.35 -26.64 -7.64
N LEU A 125 -4.51 -26.84 -8.94
CA LEU A 125 -5.23 -27.98 -9.49
C LEU A 125 -4.36 -29.24 -9.42
N LEU A 126 -4.91 -30.33 -8.90
CA LEU A 126 -4.21 -31.60 -8.80
C LEU A 126 -4.20 -32.31 -10.16
N GLY A 127 -3.02 -32.73 -10.62
CA GLY A 127 -2.86 -33.39 -11.91
C GLY A 127 -2.70 -32.43 -13.10
N GLU A 128 -2.98 -31.14 -12.90
CA GLU A 128 -2.67 -30.07 -13.85
C GLU A 128 -1.53 -29.21 -13.29
N ASN A 129 -0.55 -28.84 -14.11
CA ASN A 129 0.47 -27.87 -13.68
C ASN A 129 -0.06 -26.43 -13.79
N LYS A 130 -1.24 -26.18 -13.20
CA LYS A 130 -1.98 -24.91 -13.27
C LYS A 130 -2.42 -24.49 -11.88
N HIS A 131 -2.43 -23.19 -11.66
CA HIS A 131 -2.95 -22.57 -10.45
C HIS A 131 -3.66 -21.26 -10.77
N THR A 132 -4.57 -20.86 -9.89
CA THR A 132 -5.23 -19.55 -9.95
C THR A 132 -4.86 -18.75 -8.72
N LEU A 133 -4.43 -17.50 -8.92
CA LEU A 133 -4.12 -16.54 -7.86
C LEU A 133 -5.22 -15.48 -7.85
N ASN A 134 -5.95 -15.39 -6.74
CA ASN A 134 -6.89 -14.31 -6.47
C ASN A 134 -6.41 -13.52 -5.25
N PHE A 135 -6.58 -12.21 -5.28
CA PHE A 135 -6.32 -11.36 -4.12
C PHE A 135 -7.43 -10.33 -3.94
N LYS A 136 -7.65 -9.91 -2.69
CA LYS A 136 -8.58 -8.84 -2.33
C LYS A 136 -7.91 -7.90 -1.34
N VAL A 137 -7.98 -6.61 -1.63
CA VAL A 137 -7.52 -5.55 -0.71
C VAL A 137 -8.73 -4.99 0.04
N GLN A 138 -8.60 -4.86 1.35
CA GLN A 138 -9.66 -4.45 2.29
C GLN A 138 -9.09 -3.40 3.25
N PHE A 139 -8.94 -2.16 2.77
CA PHE A 139 -8.30 -1.10 3.55
C PHE A 139 -9.02 -0.81 4.87
N GLU A 140 -10.33 -1.01 4.93
CA GLU A 140 -11.16 -0.83 6.13
C GLU A 140 -10.78 -1.76 7.30
N LYS A 141 -9.99 -2.82 7.05
CA LYS A 141 -9.48 -3.72 8.10
C LYS A 141 -8.24 -3.17 8.79
N ALA A 142 -7.56 -2.19 8.20
CA ALA A 142 -6.39 -1.56 8.78
C ALA A 142 -6.77 -0.47 9.79
N LYS A 143 -5.96 -0.32 10.84
CA LYS A 143 -6.10 0.75 11.85
C LYS A 143 -5.34 2.02 11.49
N SER A 144 -4.36 1.93 10.59
CA SER A 144 -3.51 3.04 10.16
C SER A 144 -2.97 2.81 8.75
N ILE A 145 -2.52 3.88 8.08
CA ILE A 145 -1.85 3.75 6.78
C ILE A 145 -0.55 2.96 6.91
N ARG A 146 0.14 3.04 8.06
CA ARG A 146 1.33 2.23 8.33
C ARG A 146 1.04 0.73 8.25
N GLU A 147 -0.08 0.30 8.81
CA GLU A 147 -0.51 -1.11 8.76
C GLU A 147 -0.86 -1.55 7.33
N VAL A 148 -1.42 -0.65 6.51
CA VAL A 148 -1.61 -0.89 5.07
C VAL A 148 -0.26 -1.08 4.37
N ALA A 149 0.70 -0.18 4.60
CA ALA A 149 2.04 -0.28 4.03
C ALA A 149 2.73 -1.60 4.41
N ASP A 150 2.67 -1.98 5.69
CA ASP A 150 3.24 -3.24 6.18
C ASP A 150 2.55 -4.47 5.55
N SER A 151 1.23 -4.44 5.35
CA SER A 151 0.50 -5.52 4.68
C SER A 151 0.88 -5.64 3.20
N PHE A 152 1.09 -4.52 2.50
CA PHE A 152 1.59 -4.51 1.13
C PHE A 152 3.04 -5.00 1.04
N SER A 153 3.91 -4.68 2.02
CA SER A 153 5.25 -5.28 2.13
C SER A 153 5.21 -6.80 2.27
N ILE A 154 4.32 -7.32 3.13
CA ILE A 154 4.13 -8.76 3.31
C ILE A 154 3.62 -9.42 2.03
N ALA A 155 2.66 -8.79 1.35
CA ALA A 155 2.11 -9.29 0.09
C ALA A 155 3.18 -9.38 -1.01
N ALA A 156 4.00 -8.35 -1.17
CA ALA A 156 5.11 -8.35 -2.11
C ALA A 156 6.14 -9.46 -1.78
N ALA A 157 6.51 -9.60 -0.51
CA ALA A 157 7.42 -10.65 -0.06
C ALA A 157 6.86 -12.06 -0.26
N LEU A 158 5.55 -12.27 -0.03
CA LEU A 158 4.89 -13.54 -0.26
C LEU A 158 4.89 -13.91 -1.75
N LEU A 159 4.58 -12.97 -2.63
CA LEU A 159 4.62 -13.20 -4.08
C LEU A 159 6.04 -13.49 -4.56
N ALA A 160 7.05 -12.80 -4.04
CA ALA A 160 8.45 -13.12 -4.34
C ALA A 160 8.80 -14.54 -3.86
N HIS A 161 8.44 -14.89 -2.63
CA HIS A 161 8.71 -16.21 -2.06
C HIS A 161 8.07 -17.35 -2.85
N LEU A 162 6.80 -17.21 -3.25
CA LEU A 162 6.07 -18.23 -3.99
C LEU A 162 6.49 -18.29 -5.47
N TYR A 163 6.88 -17.16 -6.05
CA TYR A 163 7.15 -17.02 -7.49
C TYR A 163 8.54 -16.43 -7.75
N ASN A 164 9.58 -17.06 -7.18
CA ASN A 164 10.97 -16.62 -7.29
C ASN A 164 11.57 -16.73 -8.71
N ARG A 165 10.91 -17.45 -9.63
CA ARG A 165 11.32 -17.48 -11.04
C ARG A 165 10.55 -16.42 -11.81
N GLU A 166 11.26 -15.70 -12.69
CA GLU A 166 10.67 -14.97 -13.81
C GLU A 166 10.06 -15.97 -14.79
N ASP A 167 9.05 -16.71 -14.36
CA ASP A 167 8.20 -17.45 -15.27
C ASP A 167 7.32 -16.40 -15.95
N ASN A 168 7.90 -15.75 -16.97
CA ASN A 168 7.21 -14.92 -17.95
C ASN A 168 6.26 -15.81 -18.77
N ILE A 169 5.26 -16.38 -18.10
CA ILE A 169 4.15 -17.03 -18.79
C ILE A 169 3.23 -15.88 -19.19
N PRO A 170 3.10 -15.58 -20.49
CA PRO A 170 2.18 -14.55 -20.95
C PRO A 170 0.80 -14.92 -20.43
N SER A 171 0.09 -13.94 -19.86
CA SER A 171 -1.34 -14.11 -19.63
C SER A 171 -2.03 -14.33 -20.98
N GLU A 172 -3.04 -15.21 -21.00
CA GLU A 172 -3.96 -15.25 -22.14
C GLU A 172 -4.54 -13.86 -22.38
N ASP A 173 -4.73 -13.49 -23.65
CA ASP A 173 -5.13 -12.15 -24.10
C ASP A 173 -6.30 -11.60 -23.25
N GLY A 174 -6.06 -10.53 -22.49
CA GLY A 174 -7.04 -9.88 -21.60
C GLY A 174 -6.91 -10.16 -20.09
N ASN A 175 -6.01 -11.05 -19.64
CA ASN A 175 -5.77 -11.31 -18.22
C ASN A 175 -4.56 -10.54 -17.66
N ILE A 176 -4.66 -10.11 -16.38
CA ILE A 176 -3.57 -9.45 -15.65
C ILE A 176 -2.42 -10.44 -15.43
N SER A 177 -1.19 -10.07 -15.77
CA SER A 177 -0.03 -10.93 -15.61
C SER A 177 0.46 -10.97 -14.16
N LEU A 178 1.20 -12.02 -13.78
CA LEU A 178 1.83 -12.09 -12.46
C LEU A 178 2.82 -10.94 -12.24
N SER A 179 3.51 -10.49 -13.29
CA SER A 179 4.37 -9.31 -13.24
C SER A 179 3.60 -8.04 -12.90
N ASP A 180 2.40 -7.84 -13.45
CA ASP A 180 1.56 -6.68 -13.13
C ASP A 180 1.13 -6.70 -11.67
N ILE A 181 0.80 -7.88 -11.12
CA ILE A 181 0.44 -8.04 -9.71
C ILE A 181 1.63 -7.74 -8.80
N LYS A 182 2.83 -8.26 -9.13
CA LYS A 182 4.06 -7.96 -8.39
C LYS A 182 4.35 -6.46 -8.41
N GLU A 183 4.23 -5.83 -9.58
CA GLU A 183 4.46 -4.40 -9.73
C GLU A 183 3.43 -3.56 -8.97
N TYR A 184 2.16 -3.97 -8.96
CA TYR A 184 1.12 -3.35 -8.16
C TYR A 184 1.50 -3.29 -6.68
N PHE A 185 1.83 -4.43 -6.07
CA PHE A 185 2.20 -4.46 -4.65
C PHE A 185 3.49 -3.70 -4.36
N ARG A 186 4.47 -3.74 -5.29
CA ARG A 186 5.73 -2.99 -5.18
C ARG A 186 5.48 -1.48 -5.16
N ARG A 187 4.74 -0.96 -6.15
CA ARG A 187 4.43 0.48 -6.27
C ARG A 187 3.62 0.98 -5.09
N TYR A 188 2.54 0.29 -4.73
CA TYR A 188 1.63 0.74 -3.68
C TYR A 188 2.22 0.62 -2.28
N LYS A 189 3.10 -0.36 -2.02
CA LYS A 189 3.92 -0.36 -0.80
C LYS A 189 4.70 0.94 -0.65
N SER A 190 5.43 1.36 -1.70
CA SER A 190 6.22 2.59 -1.66
C SER A 190 5.35 3.83 -1.50
N PHE A 191 4.20 3.88 -2.20
CA PHE A 191 3.22 4.95 -2.02
C PHE A 191 2.68 5.05 -0.59
N PHE A 192 2.24 3.93 0.02
CA PHE A 192 1.70 3.97 1.39
C PHE A 192 2.77 4.30 2.45
N ASN A 193 4.03 3.93 2.22
CA ASN A 193 5.13 4.38 3.06
C ASN A 193 5.30 5.92 3.01
N ARG A 194 5.19 6.53 1.82
CA ARG A 194 5.22 7.99 1.67
C ARG A 194 4.03 8.65 2.38
N LEU A 195 2.83 8.13 2.17
CA LEU A 195 1.63 8.64 2.84
C LEU A 195 1.74 8.55 4.37
N SER A 196 2.27 7.44 4.91
CA SER A 196 2.51 7.29 6.35
C SER A 196 3.58 8.26 6.88
N ALA A 197 4.59 8.59 6.08
CA ALA A 197 5.58 9.61 6.44
C ALA A 197 4.95 11.02 6.48
N ILE A 198 4.04 11.32 5.56
CA ILE A 198 3.27 12.58 5.56
C ILE A 198 2.39 12.66 6.81
N GLU A 199 1.65 11.60 7.14
CA GLU A 199 0.83 11.54 8.37
C GLU A 199 1.66 11.89 9.61
N SER A 200 2.83 11.27 9.72
CA SER A 200 3.77 11.48 10.83
C SER A 200 4.30 12.92 10.86
N LYS A 201 4.63 13.48 9.69
CA LYS A 201 5.23 14.81 9.56
C LYS A 201 4.24 15.96 9.81
N LEU A 202 2.97 15.74 9.47
CA LEU A 202 1.88 16.71 9.70
C LEU A 202 1.10 16.44 10.99
N ALA A 203 1.39 15.35 11.70
CA ALA A 203 0.63 14.89 12.87
C ALA A 203 -0.88 14.76 12.59
N ILE A 204 -1.22 14.25 11.40
CA ILE A 204 -2.60 13.96 10.97
C ILE A 204 -2.88 12.46 11.04
N SER A 205 -4.16 12.11 11.04
CA SER A 205 -4.62 10.71 11.02
C SER A 205 -5.63 10.51 9.89
N ILE A 206 -5.29 9.63 8.96
CA ILE A 206 -6.07 9.31 7.78
C ILE A 206 -6.71 7.94 8.00
N SER A 207 -8.03 7.89 7.87
CA SER A 207 -8.76 6.63 7.95
C SER A 207 -8.43 5.76 6.72
N PRO A 208 -7.89 4.54 6.90
CA PRO A 208 -7.51 3.68 5.78
C PRO A 208 -8.66 3.38 4.81
N GLY A 209 -9.91 3.33 5.30
CA GLY A 209 -11.08 3.11 4.44
C GLY A 209 -11.26 4.15 3.33
N LEU A 210 -10.68 5.35 3.46
CA LEU A 210 -10.71 6.39 2.42
C LEU A 210 -9.86 6.05 1.20
N LEU A 211 -8.89 5.14 1.33
CA LEU A 211 -8.04 4.68 0.22
C LEU A 211 -8.85 4.00 -0.90
N ASN A 212 -10.05 3.49 -0.61
CA ASN A 212 -10.97 2.92 -1.60
C ASN A 212 -11.45 3.97 -2.62
N ALA A 213 -11.43 5.26 -2.27
CA ALA A 213 -11.90 6.36 -3.13
C ALA A 213 -10.75 7.24 -3.63
N LEU A 214 -9.49 6.82 -3.43
CA LEU A 214 -8.31 7.59 -3.78
C LEU A 214 -8.19 7.76 -5.30
N SER A 215 -8.24 9.01 -5.77
CA SER A 215 -8.08 9.36 -7.17
C SER A 215 -6.61 9.41 -7.61
N LEU A 216 -6.37 9.46 -8.93
CA LEU A 216 -5.02 9.62 -9.47
C LEU A 216 -4.43 11.02 -9.19
N GLU A 217 -5.29 12.04 -9.19
CA GLU A 217 -4.90 13.43 -8.87
C GLU A 217 -4.44 13.53 -7.41
N GLU A 218 -5.22 12.97 -6.48
CA GLU A 218 -4.82 12.90 -5.07
C GLU A 218 -3.51 12.12 -4.87
N GLN A 219 -3.26 11.08 -5.66
CA GLN A 219 -1.98 10.35 -5.61
C GLN A 219 -0.80 11.24 -6.02
N GLN A 220 -0.96 12.04 -7.09
CA GLN A 220 0.06 12.98 -7.54
C GLN A 220 0.30 14.08 -6.50
N ASP A 221 -0.76 14.60 -5.88
CA ASP A 221 -0.68 15.58 -4.80
C ASP A 221 0.05 15.03 -3.57
N ILE A 222 -0.26 13.78 -3.15
CA ILE A 222 0.42 13.10 -2.05
C ILE A 222 1.91 12.92 -2.36
N ASP A 223 2.24 12.52 -3.58
CA ASP A 223 3.62 12.32 -4.00
C ASP A 223 4.41 13.64 -4.03
N GLU A 224 3.83 14.72 -4.56
CA GLU A 224 4.43 16.04 -4.54
C GLU A 224 4.60 16.58 -3.12
N LEU A 225 3.57 16.42 -2.28
CA LEU A 225 3.62 16.78 -0.86
C LEU A 225 4.74 16.04 -0.12
N TYR A 226 4.92 14.74 -0.38
CA TYR A 226 6.02 13.97 0.21
C TYR A 226 7.39 14.53 -0.21
N LEU A 227 7.59 14.80 -1.50
CA LEU A 227 8.85 15.36 -2.02
C LEU A 227 9.18 16.70 -1.35
N LEU A 228 8.18 17.57 -1.22
CA LEU A 228 8.34 18.90 -0.63
C LEU A 228 8.55 18.86 0.88
N LEU A 229 7.76 18.05 1.60
CA LEU A 229 7.67 18.14 3.05
C LEU A 229 8.61 17.16 3.77
N CYS A 230 8.73 15.94 3.27
CA CYS A 230 9.50 14.86 3.88
C CYS A 230 10.92 14.82 3.33
N GLU A 231 11.08 14.85 2.01
CA GLU A 231 12.39 14.82 1.34
C GLU A 231 13.04 16.21 1.22
N LYS A 232 12.28 17.28 1.45
CA LYS A 232 12.74 18.67 1.35
C LYS A 232 13.35 19.01 -0.02
N LYS A 233 12.80 18.42 -1.09
CA LYS A 233 13.21 18.69 -2.47
C LYS A 233 12.58 19.98 -3.00
N VAL A 234 13.31 20.65 -3.89
CA VAL A 234 12.75 21.72 -4.72
C VAL A 234 12.05 21.06 -5.91
N VAL A 235 10.82 21.47 -6.20
CA VAL A 235 10.00 20.94 -7.29
C VAL A 235 9.78 22.01 -8.35
N ARG A 236 9.89 21.62 -9.63
CA ARG A 236 9.52 22.47 -10.76
C ARG A 236 8.03 22.36 -11.02
N LEU A 237 7.37 23.51 -11.13
CA LEU A 237 5.97 23.61 -11.53
C LEU A 237 5.78 23.07 -12.95
N SER A 238 4.84 22.13 -13.11
CA SER A 238 4.54 21.50 -14.40
C SER A 238 3.72 22.40 -15.34
N ALA A 239 3.13 23.49 -14.84
CA ALA A 239 2.31 24.40 -15.63
C ALA A 239 3.17 25.29 -16.54
N LYS A 240 2.73 25.48 -17.78
CA LYS A 240 3.32 26.46 -18.69
C LYS A 240 2.95 27.86 -18.20
N LEU A 241 3.96 28.67 -17.91
CA LEU A 241 3.73 30.09 -17.64
C LEU A 241 3.38 30.78 -18.94
N THR A 242 2.11 31.11 -19.14
CA THR A 242 1.72 31.99 -20.23
C THR A 242 2.15 33.41 -19.86
N SER A 243 3.10 33.98 -20.59
CA SER A 243 3.50 35.37 -20.41
C SER A 243 2.26 36.26 -20.58
N THR A 244 1.72 36.80 -19.49
CA THR A 244 0.74 37.87 -19.59
C THR A 244 1.51 39.18 -19.47
N SER A 245 1.22 40.13 -20.36
CA SER A 245 1.80 41.48 -20.36
C SER A 245 1.48 42.30 -19.10
N SER A 246 0.88 41.68 -18.08
CA SER A 246 0.43 42.26 -16.82
C SER A 246 1.28 41.85 -15.61
N THR A 247 2.24 40.94 -15.75
CA THR A 247 3.15 40.57 -14.64
C THR A 247 4.30 41.56 -14.57
N ALA A 248 4.32 42.36 -13.51
CA ALA A 248 5.34 43.37 -13.29
C ALA A 248 5.83 43.33 -11.86
N VAL A 249 7.12 43.55 -11.65
CA VAL A 249 7.71 43.72 -10.32
C VAL A 249 8.13 45.17 -10.15
N THR A 250 7.75 45.74 -9.01
CA THR A 250 8.22 47.06 -8.56
C THR A 250 9.52 46.87 -7.80
N MET A 251 10.60 47.48 -8.28
CA MET A 251 11.90 47.45 -7.61
C MET A 251 12.15 48.76 -6.88
N ASN A 252 12.43 48.67 -5.57
CA ASN A 252 12.91 49.79 -4.76
C ASN A 252 14.43 49.86 -4.83
N ASN A 253 14.96 50.46 -5.90
CA ASN A 253 16.22 51.20 -5.97
C ASN A 253 16.70 51.33 -7.42
N ALA A 254 17.14 52.53 -7.78
CA ALA A 254 17.63 52.93 -9.11
C ALA A 254 19.07 52.46 -9.42
N GLU A 255 19.61 51.46 -8.71
CA GLU A 255 21.05 51.12 -8.76
C GLU A 255 21.41 49.93 -9.67
N ALA A 256 20.44 49.15 -10.17
CA ALA A 256 20.71 48.16 -11.20
C ALA A 256 20.38 48.71 -12.58
N SER A 257 21.39 48.86 -13.45
CA SER A 257 21.22 49.20 -14.87
C SER A 257 20.67 48.00 -15.65
N LEU A 258 19.44 47.59 -15.33
CA LEU A 258 18.71 46.59 -16.10
C LEU A 258 18.47 47.12 -17.52
N SER A 259 18.80 46.30 -18.51
CA SER A 259 18.57 46.55 -19.92
C SER A 259 17.51 45.59 -20.47
N ILE A 260 16.81 46.02 -21.53
CA ILE A 260 15.90 45.13 -22.24
C ILE A 260 16.68 43.93 -22.77
N GLY A 261 16.14 42.73 -22.55
CA GLY A 261 16.79 41.46 -22.90
C GLY A 261 17.63 40.83 -21.79
N ASP A 262 17.85 41.53 -20.68
CA ASP A 262 18.58 40.95 -19.54
C ASP A 262 17.79 39.82 -18.90
N LYS A 263 18.52 38.79 -18.44
CA LYS A 263 17.95 37.72 -17.62
C LYS A 263 17.72 38.23 -16.22
N ILE A 264 16.52 37.97 -15.71
CA ILE A 264 16.17 38.22 -14.31
C ILE A 264 15.76 36.90 -13.67
N ALA A 265 16.15 36.76 -12.40
CA ALA A 265 15.69 35.70 -11.53
C ALA A 265 14.92 36.38 -10.39
N LEU A 266 13.66 35.99 -10.21
CA LEU A 266 12.76 36.63 -9.25
C LEU A 266 12.40 35.63 -8.15
N THR A 267 12.65 36.02 -6.91
CA THR A 267 12.18 35.27 -5.74
C THR A 267 10.89 35.86 -5.22
N PHE A 268 9.98 35.00 -4.78
CA PHE A 268 8.75 35.42 -4.14
C PHE A 268 8.22 34.33 -3.23
N ILE A 269 7.47 34.74 -2.22
CA ILE A 269 6.73 33.83 -1.35
C ILE A 269 5.34 33.56 -1.91
N GLY A 270 4.83 32.37 -1.65
CA GLY A 270 3.49 31.95 -2.02
C GLY A 270 2.92 30.96 -1.03
N SER A 271 1.81 30.34 -1.43
CA SER A 271 1.18 29.25 -0.71
C SER A 271 0.59 28.27 -1.70
N ILE A 272 0.61 26.99 -1.32
CA ILE A 272 -0.02 25.90 -2.07
C ILE A 272 -0.94 25.13 -1.13
N GLU A 273 -2.11 24.74 -1.62
CA GLU A 273 -3.07 23.93 -0.87
C GLU A 273 -3.17 22.55 -1.53
N PHE A 274 -2.99 21.51 -0.72
CA PHE A 274 -3.19 20.11 -1.11
C PHE A 274 -4.49 19.61 -0.48
N SER A 275 -5.37 19.01 -1.28
CA SER A 275 -6.58 18.37 -0.77
C SER A 275 -6.62 16.91 -1.19
N PHE A 276 -6.57 16.01 -0.21
CA PHE A 276 -6.53 14.57 -0.45
C PHE A 276 -7.17 13.83 0.73
N LEU A 277 -7.91 12.75 0.46
CA LEU A 277 -8.45 11.86 1.50
C LEU A 277 -9.19 12.61 2.62
N LYS A 278 -9.96 13.64 2.23
CA LYS A 278 -10.70 14.55 3.13
C LYS A 278 -9.81 15.37 4.10
N GLN A 279 -8.54 15.52 3.78
CA GLN A 279 -7.61 16.45 4.42
C GLN A 279 -7.44 17.68 3.52
N SER A 280 -7.15 18.83 4.14
CA SER A 280 -6.62 20.01 3.45
C SER A 280 -5.36 20.45 4.19
N VAL A 281 -4.29 20.65 3.43
CA VAL A 281 -2.97 21.01 3.94
C VAL A 281 -2.46 22.19 3.13
N THR A 282 -2.27 23.33 3.80
CA THR A 282 -1.63 24.50 3.20
C THR A 282 -0.16 24.54 3.59
N LEU A 283 0.72 24.69 2.59
CA LEU A 283 2.14 24.97 2.79
C LEU A 283 2.49 26.35 2.26
N HIS A 284 3.51 26.97 2.86
CA HIS A 284 4.08 28.23 2.39
C HIS A 284 5.26 27.92 1.47
N THR A 285 5.32 28.59 0.31
CA THR A 285 6.33 28.29 -0.71
C THR A 285 7.35 29.41 -0.85
N ALA A 286 8.61 29.03 -1.07
CA ALA A 286 9.66 29.92 -1.53
C ALA A 286 9.94 29.59 -3.00
N ASN A 287 9.70 30.55 -3.87
CA ASN A 287 9.62 30.33 -5.31
C ASN A 287 10.75 31.07 -6.03
N LEU A 288 11.29 30.46 -7.08
CA LEU A 288 12.22 31.06 -8.02
C LEU A 288 11.62 31.03 -9.43
N LEU A 289 11.41 32.19 -10.03
CA LEU A 289 11.11 32.32 -11.45
C LEU A 289 12.41 32.30 -12.25
N ILE A 290 12.51 31.38 -13.20
CA ILE A 290 13.71 31.12 -14.00
C ILE A 290 13.41 31.42 -15.48
N ASN A 291 14.44 31.81 -16.22
CA ASN A 291 14.39 32.18 -17.65
C ASN A 291 13.52 33.41 -17.98
N ALA A 292 13.20 34.23 -16.98
CA ALA A 292 12.53 35.50 -17.23
C ALA A 292 13.51 36.50 -17.87
N LEU A 293 13.04 37.19 -18.91
CA LEU A 293 13.77 38.23 -19.61
C LEU A 293 13.03 39.56 -19.49
N VAL A 294 13.78 40.63 -19.26
CA VAL A 294 13.23 41.99 -19.29
C VAL A 294 12.70 42.30 -20.68
N LYS A 295 11.40 42.62 -20.77
CA LYS A 295 10.73 43.03 -22.01
C LYS A 295 10.60 44.54 -22.09
N ASP A 296 10.35 45.19 -20.97
CA ASP A 296 10.15 46.64 -20.90
C ASP A 296 10.42 47.16 -19.47
N ILE A 297 10.79 48.43 -19.37
CA ILE A 297 11.14 49.10 -18.11
C ILE A 297 10.40 50.43 -18.08
N GLN A 298 9.43 50.53 -17.17
CA GLN A 298 8.56 51.70 -17.04
C GLN A 298 8.92 52.46 -15.76
N LYS A 299 9.08 53.78 -15.87
CA LYS A 299 9.23 54.66 -14.70
C LYS A 299 7.86 55.09 -14.22
N CYS A 300 7.57 54.86 -12.94
CA CYS A 300 6.35 55.29 -12.29
C CYS A 300 6.48 56.74 -11.78
N ASP A 301 5.34 57.40 -11.60
CA ASP A 301 5.27 58.80 -11.13
C ASP A 301 5.85 58.99 -9.71
N ASP A 302 5.89 57.91 -8.90
CA ASP A 302 6.46 57.88 -7.55
C ASP A 302 7.99 57.65 -7.53
N GLY A 303 8.63 57.59 -8.70
CA GLY A 303 10.07 57.33 -8.84
C GLY A 303 10.46 55.85 -8.79
N THR A 304 9.51 54.92 -8.61
CA THR A 304 9.77 53.49 -8.70
C THR A 304 9.91 53.04 -10.16
N VAL A 305 10.59 51.91 -10.36
CA VAL A 305 10.73 51.28 -11.68
C VAL A 305 9.91 50.00 -11.71
N ARG A 306 9.02 49.92 -12.70
CA ARG A 306 8.19 48.75 -13.00
C ARG A 306 8.84 47.96 -14.15
N VAL A 307 9.28 46.74 -13.86
CA VAL A 307 9.91 45.86 -14.85
C VAL A 307 8.87 44.87 -15.38
N LEU A 308 8.63 44.89 -16.70
CA LEU A 308 7.86 43.87 -17.40
C LEU A 308 8.80 42.79 -17.90
N TYR A 309 8.41 41.54 -17.72
CA TYR A 309 9.21 40.40 -18.11
C TYR A 309 8.40 39.35 -18.88
N GLY A 310 9.11 38.50 -19.62
CA GLY A 310 8.53 37.42 -20.40
C GLY A 310 9.59 36.41 -20.78
N ASP A 311 9.23 35.41 -21.58
CA ASP A 311 10.12 34.32 -21.99
C ASP A 311 10.48 34.39 -23.49
N THR A 312 11.11 33.32 -23.97
CA THR A 312 11.34 33.05 -25.38
C THR A 312 10.93 31.61 -25.68
N ASP A 313 10.55 31.32 -26.92
CA ASP A 313 10.19 29.96 -27.34
C ASP A 313 11.33 28.95 -27.11
N SER A 314 12.59 29.41 -27.22
CA SER A 314 13.78 28.57 -27.03
C SER A 314 14.08 28.24 -25.56
N LYS A 315 13.64 29.10 -24.62
CA LYS A 315 13.88 28.99 -23.18
C LYS A 315 12.64 29.51 -22.45
N PRO A 316 11.62 28.66 -22.28
CA PRO A 316 10.39 29.06 -21.60
C PRO A 316 10.67 29.36 -20.13
N MET A 317 9.89 30.29 -19.58
CA MET A 317 9.89 30.57 -18.15
C MET A 317 9.31 29.38 -17.39
N TYR A 318 9.82 29.14 -16.18
CA TYR A 318 9.25 28.19 -15.24
C TYR A 318 9.50 28.64 -13.81
N ILE A 319 8.68 28.13 -12.89
CA ILE A 319 8.87 28.30 -11.46
C ILE A 319 9.38 26.99 -10.88
N SER A 320 10.40 27.10 -10.05
CA SER A 320 10.80 26.05 -9.12
C SER A 320 10.53 26.54 -7.70
N PHE A 321 10.08 25.65 -6.82
CA PHE A 321 9.68 26.03 -5.47
C PHE A 321 10.00 24.96 -4.44
N SER A 322 10.30 25.40 -3.23
CA SER A 322 10.31 24.58 -2.02
C SER A 322 9.12 24.96 -1.16
N ALA A 323 8.71 24.07 -0.26
CA ALA A 323 7.56 24.30 0.60
C ALA A 323 7.83 24.00 2.07
N PHE A 324 7.18 24.78 2.93
CA PHE A 324 7.42 24.87 4.36
C PHE A 324 6.10 24.92 5.12
N GLN A 325 6.13 24.49 6.39
CA GLN A 325 4.93 24.52 7.22
C GLN A 325 4.63 25.92 7.74
N THR A 326 5.65 26.78 7.86
CA THR A 326 5.49 28.15 8.36
C THR A 326 5.88 29.19 7.32
N SER A 327 5.26 30.36 7.43
CA SER A 327 5.56 31.49 6.54
C SER A 327 6.97 32.04 6.76
N GLU A 328 7.48 31.93 7.99
CA GLU A 328 8.80 32.36 8.41
C GLU A 328 9.90 31.52 7.76
N GLU A 329 9.74 30.19 7.73
CA GLU A 329 10.65 29.28 7.03
C GLU A 329 10.70 29.60 5.53
N ALA A 330 9.53 29.78 4.90
CA ALA A 330 9.46 30.15 3.48
C ALA A 330 10.10 31.50 3.19
N LYS A 331 9.95 32.48 4.09
CA LYS A 331 10.59 33.79 3.97
C LYS A 331 12.11 33.68 4.09
N GLN A 332 12.61 32.94 5.08
CA GLN A 332 14.04 32.71 5.25
C GLN A 332 14.65 32.05 4.01
N GLU A 333 14.02 31.00 3.49
CA GLU A 333 14.47 30.36 2.26
C GLU A 333 14.44 31.34 1.08
N SER A 334 13.35 32.11 0.91
CA SER A 334 13.22 33.08 -0.18
C SER A 334 14.32 34.17 -0.18
N GLU A 335 14.88 34.50 0.98
CA GLU A 335 16.00 35.43 1.14
C GLU A 335 17.35 34.77 0.78
N THR A 336 17.44 33.44 0.83
CA THR A 336 18.68 32.67 0.58
C THR A 336 18.70 31.91 -0.75
N ILE A 337 17.59 31.77 -1.48
CA ILE A 337 17.50 31.05 -2.77
C ILE A 337 18.69 31.32 -3.69
N MET A 338 19.07 32.59 -3.84
CA MET A 338 20.15 33.01 -4.76
C MET A 338 21.53 32.45 -4.37
N GLN A 339 21.73 32.11 -3.10
CA GLN A 339 22.99 31.50 -2.62
C GLN A 339 23.12 30.04 -3.09
N HIS A 340 22.01 29.39 -3.43
CA HIS A 340 21.94 28.00 -3.88
C HIS A 340 21.02 27.83 -5.09
N GLU A 341 21.05 28.81 -6.00
CA GLU A 341 20.19 28.91 -7.20
C GLU A 341 20.22 27.64 -8.06
N SER A 342 21.38 26.99 -8.16
CA SER A 342 21.56 25.78 -8.96
C SER A 342 20.61 24.64 -8.58
N ILE A 343 20.17 24.55 -7.32
CA ILE A 343 19.20 23.53 -6.87
C ILE A 343 17.84 23.79 -7.54
N TYR A 344 17.41 25.05 -7.59
CA TYR A 344 16.14 25.45 -8.18
C TYR A 344 16.16 25.38 -9.71
N VAL A 345 17.28 25.76 -10.33
CA VAL A 345 17.44 25.69 -11.79
C VAL A 345 17.36 24.25 -12.29
N ASN A 346 17.97 23.31 -11.56
CA ASN A 346 18.02 21.90 -11.93
C ASN A 346 16.84 21.08 -11.37
N ALA A 347 15.86 21.71 -10.71
CA ALA A 347 14.72 21.03 -10.15
C ALA A 347 13.89 20.32 -11.23
N LEU A 348 13.44 19.10 -10.91
CA LEU A 348 12.56 18.31 -11.78
C LEU A 348 11.10 18.52 -11.39
N THR A 349 10.19 18.13 -12.28
CA THR A 349 8.76 18.05 -11.93
C THR A 349 8.53 16.89 -10.95
N SER A 350 7.45 16.96 -10.18
CA SER A 350 7.05 15.89 -9.25
C SER A 350 6.99 14.53 -9.94
N ASN A 351 6.33 14.44 -11.10
CA ASN A 351 6.28 13.20 -11.90
C ASN A 351 7.66 12.67 -12.30
N ALA A 352 8.61 13.53 -12.66
CA ALA A 352 9.95 13.11 -13.04
C ALA A 352 10.72 12.55 -11.83
N TYR A 353 10.62 13.19 -10.66
CA TYR A 353 11.19 12.64 -9.42
C TYR A 353 10.58 11.29 -9.04
N ILE A 354 9.26 11.17 -9.12
CA ILE A 354 8.56 9.94 -8.73
C ILE A 354 8.86 8.79 -9.69
N THR A 355 9.03 9.07 -10.99
CA THR A 355 9.43 8.05 -11.96
C THR A 355 10.80 7.47 -11.59
N GLN A 356 11.76 8.30 -11.18
CA GLN A 356 13.06 7.84 -10.68
C GLN A 356 12.92 6.91 -9.46
N TYR A 357 12.01 7.20 -8.52
CA TYR A 357 11.77 6.32 -7.37
C TYR A 357 11.27 4.91 -7.76
N TYR A 358 10.53 4.79 -8.87
CA TYR A 358 10.03 3.49 -9.33
C TYR A 358 11.01 2.73 -10.23
N GLU A 359 12.02 3.41 -10.78
CA GLU A 359 13.07 2.84 -11.63
C GLU A 359 14.35 2.49 -10.85
N GLU A 360 14.64 3.17 -9.74
CA GLU A 360 15.86 2.95 -8.92
C GLU A 360 15.69 1.89 -7.80
N GLN A 361 14.49 1.34 -7.61
CA GLN A 361 14.19 0.20 -6.72
C GLN A 361 13.84 -1.04 -7.54
#